data_AF-A0A6P2AIP4-F1
#
_entry.id   AF-A0A6P2AIP4-F1
#
_cell.length_a   1.000
_cell.length_b   1.000
_cell.length_c   1.000
_cell.angle_alpha   90.00
_cell.angle_beta   90.00
_cell.angle_gamma   90.00
#
_symmetry.space_group_name_H-M   'P 1'
#
loop_
_entity.id
_entity.type
_entity.pdbx_description
1 polymer ?
#
loop_
_entity_poly.entity_id
_entity_poly.type
_entity_poly.pdbx_seq_one_letter_code
_entity_poly.pdbx_strand_id
1 'polypeptide(L)'
;MRHLAVLPVLTAGLWLHGCAATERTDENAAAPATAEADEREQKDRPVADRREPGRMDREEQVRQVEERYVIGHISSREFGYRIEWQNPFVGVDPHLIEVADDAIFVLDRENFLTRIERDNGRQVWRLPVAEPVMEILAITYLPDRERVYLTVGGEILVFDAGNGLQIGRQRLERIAGTPPVLAG
;
A
#
# COMPACT_ATOMS: atom_id res chain seq x y z
N MET A 1 -6.58 -38.66 1.99
CA MET A 1 -5.37 -38.77 1.15
C MET A 1 -5.74 -38.48 -0.30
N ARG A 2 -5.33 -37.30 -0.80
CA ARG A 2 -4.81 -37.05 -2.16
C ARG A 2 -4.63 -35.54 -2.36
N HIS A 3 -3.40 -35.16 -2.69
CA HIS A 3 -2.95 -33.84 -3.13
C HIS A 3 -3.44 -33.51 -4.55
N LEU A 4 -3.63 -32.22 -4.86
CA LEU A 4 -3.44 -31.52 -6.16
C LEU A 4 -3.90 -30.05 -5.96
N ALA A 5 -3.03 -29.06 -5.77
CA ALA A 5 -2.19 -28.32 -6.73
C ALA A 5 -2.95 -27.34 -7.67
N VAL A 6 -2.96 -26.08 -7.22
CA VAL A 6 -2.72 -24.77 -7.90
C VAL A 6 -2.85 -24.66 -9.43
N LEU A 7 -3.58 -23.64 -9.89
CA LEU A 7 -3.15 -22.56 -10.83
C LEU A 7 -4.30 -21.55 -11.06
N PRO A 8 -4.06 -20.21 -11.03
CA PRO A 8 -4.91 -19.25 -11.72
C PRO A 8 -4.28 -18.79 -13.04
N VAL A 9 -5.17 -18.60 -14.01
CA VAL A 9 -4.96 -18.24 -15.42
C VAL A 9 -4.48 -16.79 -15.56
N LEU A 10 -3.40 -16.59 -16.31
CA LEU A 10 -2.93 -15.30 -16.83
C LEU A 10 -3.69 -14.98 -18.13
N THR A 11 -4.44 -13.88 -18.15
CA THR A 11 -5.06 -13.34 -19.38
C THR A 11 -4.14 -12.28 -19.98
N ALA A 12 -3.38 -12.65 -21.01
CA ALA A 12 -2.69 -11.71 -21.89
C ALA A 12 -3.58 -11.42 -23.10
N GLY A 13 -4.03 -10.17 -23.26
CA GLY A 13 -4.73 -9.68 -24.44
C GLY A 13 -3.76 -9.04 -25.42
N LEU A 14 -3.31 -9.81 -26.42
CA LEU A 14 -2.57 -9.34 -27.59
C LEU A 14 -3.58 -9.22 -28.75
N TRP A 15 -3.77 -8.02 -29.30
CA TRP A 15 -4.53 -7.83 -30.55
C TRP A 15 -3.58 -7.52 -31.70
N LEU A 16 -3.38 -8.53 -32.55
CA LEU A 16 -2.86 -8.43 -33.90
C LEU A 16 -4.01 -8.05 -34.85
N HIS A 17 -3.77 -7.15 -35.80
CA HIS A 17 -4.60 -6.99 -36.99
C HIS A 17 -3.72 -6.98 -38.25
N GLY A 18 -4.08 -7.86 -39.19
CA GLY A 18 -4.12 -7.54 -40.61
C GLY A 18 -2.91 -7.90 -41.46
N CYS A 19 -2.85 -9.15 -41.93
CA CYS A 19 -2.23 -9.49 -43.21
C CYS A 19 -3.16 -9.12 -44.37
N ALA A 20 -2.65 -8.43 -45.38
CA ALA A 20 -3.09 -8.54 -46.77
C ALA A 20 -1.87 -8.32 -47.67
N ALA A 21 -1.67 -9.25 -48.61
CA ALA A 21 -0.59 -9.27 -49.58
C ALA A 21 -1.13 -8.95 -50.99
N THR A 22 -0.19 -8.84 -51.94
CA THR A 22 -0.31 -8.62 -53.41
C THR A 22 -0.38 -7.12 -53.76
N GLU A 23 0.50 -6.53 -54.59
CA GLU A 23 0.97 -6.96 -55.91
C GLU A 23 2.32 -6.31 -56.28
N ARG A 24 3.05 -6.99 -57.16
CA ARG A 24 4.41 -6.66 -57.63
C ARG A 24 4.28 -6.09 -59.04
N THR A 25 4.88 -4.92 -59.29
CA THR A 25 5.16 -4.44 -60.65
C THR A 25 6.56 -3.85 -60.67
N ASP A 26 7.40 -4.45 -61.52
CA ASP A 26 8.77 -4.03 -61.81
C ASP A 26 8.79 -2.72 -62.61
N GLU A 27 9.80 -1.88 -62.33
CA GLU A 27 10.63 -1.09 -63.26
C GLU A 27 11.05 0.23 -62.57
N ASN A 28 12.33 0.38 -62.25
CA ASN A 28 13.23 1.23 -63.05
C ASN A 28 14.63 1.26 -62.41
N ALA A 29 15.64 1.12 -63.27
CA ALA A 29 17.04 1.09 -62.93
C ALA A 29 17.59 2.51 -62.70
N ALA A 30 18.42 2.67 -61.67
CA ALA A 30 19.64 3.49 -61.69
C ALA A 30 20.38 3.36 -60.34
N ALA A 31 21.49 2.61 -60.33
CA ALA A 31 22.58 2.88 -59.39
C ALA A 31 23.34 4.13 -59.89
N PRO A 32 23.96 4.92 -58.98
CA PRO A 32 25.36 4.64 -58.72
C PRO A 32 25.81 4.83 -57.26
N ALA A 33 26.72 3.94 -56.87
CA ALA A 33 27.92 4.16 -56.07
C ALA A 33 28.04 5.48 -55.27
N THR A 34 27.90 5.42 -53.95
CA THR A 34 28.88 5.98 -52.98
C THR A 34 28.59 5.41 -51.59
N ALA A 35 29.21 4.27 -51.26
CA ALA A 35 29.12 3.67 -49.92
C ALA A 35 30.52 3.23 -49.50
N GLU A 36 31.43 4.17 -49.27
CA GLU A 36 32.78 3.84 -48.79
C GLU A 36 33.58 5.02 -48.18
N ALA A 37 32.91 6.10 -47.74
CA ALA A 37 33.61 7.28 -47.18
C ALA A 37 33.35 7.55 -45.69
N ASP A 38 32.42 6.87 -45.03
CA ASP A 38 31.92 7.31 -43.71
C ASP A 38 32.42 6.48 -42.50
N GLU A 39 33.22 5.43 -42.72
CA GLU A 39 33.68 4.54 -41.62
C GLU A 39 35.05 4.87 -41.04
N ARG A 40 35.76 5.89 -41.54
CA ARG A 40 37.14 6.17 -41.10
C ARG A 40 37.29 7.33 -40.11
N GLU A 41 36.20 8.03 -39.77
CA GLU A 41 36.24 9.20 -38.88
C GLU A 41 35.56 8.98 -37.52
N GLN A 42 35.52 7.72 -37.06
CA GLN A 42 34.95 7.40 -35.74
C GLN A 42 35.90 6.56 -34.88
N LYS A 43 37.20 6.86 -34.92
CA LYS A 43 38.21 6.16 -34.09
C LYS A 43 38.98 7.05 -33.11
N ASP A 44 38.86 8.38 -33.18
CA ASP A 44 39.62 9.31 -32.33
C ASP A 44 38.76 10.32 -31.55
N ARG A 45 37.59 9.90 -31.06
CA ARG A 45 36.93 10.68 -30.00
C ARG A 45 37.53 10.32 -28.64
N PRO A 46 38.05 11.29 -27.87
CA PRO A 46 38.53 11.03 -26.53
C PRO A 46 37.37 10.46 -25.70
N VAL A 47 37.65 9.42 -24.90
CA VAL A 47 36.74 8.86 -23.88
C VAL A 47 36.66 9.84 -22.71
N ALA A 48 36.30 11.09 -23.00
CA ALA A 48 36.01 12.10 -22.01
C ALA A 48 34.52 11.98 -21.68
N ASP A 49 34.27 11.53 -20.46
CA ASP A 49 33.05 11.83 -19.70
C ASP A 49 31.72 11.34 -20.30
N ARG A 50 31.56 10.01 -20.45
CA ARG A 50 30.22 9.41 -20.36
C ARG A 50 29.77 9.36 -18.89
N ARG A 51 29.52 10.50 -18.27
CA ARG A 51 28.54 10.56 -17.18
C ARG A 51 27.19 10.36 -17.84
N GLU A 52 26.58 9.20 -17.65
CA GLU A 52 25.20 8.98 -18.07
C GLU A 52 24.31 10.05 -17.40
N PRO A 53 23.72 10.97 -18.16
CA PRO A 53 22.83 11.97 -17.58
C PRO A 53 21.58 11.23 -17.09
N GLY A 54 21.46 11.10 -15.77
CA GLY A 54 20.31 10.45 -15.12
C GLY A 54 20.66 9.42 -14.05
N ARG A 55 21.92 9.02 -13.89
CA ARG A 55 22.32 8.17 -12.75
C ARG A 55 22.53 9.06 -11.53
N MET A 56 21.50 9.17 -10.68
CA MET A 56 21.61 9.84 -9.39
C MET A 56 22.80 9.28 -8.60
N ASP A 57 23.54 10.17 -7.96
CA ASP A 57 24.62 9.80 -7.05
C ASP A 57 24.09 8.90 -5.93
N ARG A 58 24.91 7.94 -5.48
CA ARG A 58 24.51 6.94 -4.48
C ARG A 58 24.10 7.59 -3.16
N GLU A 59 24.77 8.67 -2.79
CA GLU A 59 24.47 9.43 -1.58
C GLU A 59 23.09 10.09 -1.67
N GLU A 60 22.77 10.65 -2.84
CA GLU A 60 21.47 11.26 -3.12
C GLU A 60 20.34 10.22 -3.11
N GLN A 61 20.59 9.01 -3.65
CA GLN A 61 19.63 7.91 -3.61
C GLN A 61 19.34 7.46 -2.17
N VAL A 62 20.37 7.38 -1.33
CA VAL A 62 20.21 7.03 0.09
C VAL A 62 19.40 8.10 0.81
N ARG A 63 19.71 9.40 0.58
CA ARG A 63 18.96 10.49 1.19
C ARG A 63 17.48 10.48 0.80
N GLN A 64 17.15 10.27 -0.47
CA GLN A 64 15.75 10.16 -0.90
C GLN A 64 15.01 8.99 -0.24
N VAL A 65 15.70 7.87 -0.01
CA VAL A 65 15.11 6.74 0.72
C VAL A 65 14.86 7.13 2.17
N GLU A 66 15.84 7.72 2.86
CA GLU A 66 15.71 8.11 4.27
C GLU A 66 14.63 9.19 4.48
N GLU A 67 14.52 10.19 3.58
CA GLU A 67 13.53 11.28 3.67
C GLU A 67 12.07 10.80 3.56
N ARG A 68 11.85 9.63 2.96
CA ARG A 68 10.50 9.06 2.85
C ARG A 68 9.98 8.53 4.18
N TYR A 69 10.85 8.32 5.17
CA TYR A 69 10.52 7.58 6.37
C TYR A 69 10.70 8.42 7.63
N VAL A 70 9.75 8.29 8.56
CA VAL A 70 9.83 8.95 9.89
C VAL A 70 11.06 8.46 10.66
N ILE A 71 11.36 7.16 10.54
CA ILE A 71 12.59 6.57 11.02
C ILE A 71 13.23 5.80 9.86
N GLY A 72 14.31 6.36 9.33
CA GLY A 72 15.06 5.78 8.24
C GLY A 72 15.86 4.53 8.66
N HIS A 73 16.41 3.84 7.65
CA HIS A 73 17.15 2.59 7.86
C HIS A 73 18.49 2.81 8.55
N ILE A 74 19.15 3.94 8.26
CA ILE A 74 20.44 4.26 8.86
C ILE A 74 20.26 4.55 10.35
N SER A 75 19.35 5.49 10.69
CA SER A 75 19.06 5.84 12.07
C SER A 75 18.63 4.63 12.90
N SER A 76 17.75 3.77 12.35
CA SER A 76 17.33 2.54 13.04
C SER A 76 18.52 1.66 13.43
N ARG A 77 19.47 1.45 12.51
CA ARG A 77 20.66 0.62 12.75
C ARG A 77 21.62 1.22 13.76
N GLU A 78 21.79 2.55 13.74
CA GLU A 78 22.62 3.25 14.72
C GLU A 78 22.10 3.05 16.15
N PHE A 79 20.79 3.01 16.33
CA PHE A 79 20.16 2.72 17.63
C PHE A 79 20.04 1.22 17.96
N GLY A 80 20.57 0.34 17.12
CA GLY A 80 20.48 -1.12 17.31
C GLY A 80 19.10 -1.72 17.03
N TYR A 81 18.20 -0.95 16.40
CA TYR A 81 16.90 -1.44 15.95
C TYR A 81 16.97 -1.97 14.52
N ARG A 82 16.09 -2.93 14.23
CA ARG A 82 15.82 -3.41 12.88
C ARG A 82 14.39 -3.06 12.51
N ILE A 83 14.22 -2.42 11.36
CA ILE A 83 12.91 -2.28 10.73
C ILE A 83 12.54 -3.65 10.15
N GLU A 84 11.49 -4.27 10.70
CA GLU A 84 10.90 -5.52 10.20
C GLU A 84 10.07 -5.23 8.93
N TRP A 85 9.17 -4.26 9.02
CA TRP A 85 8.33 -3.79 7.91
C TRP A 85 7.86 -2.35 8.18
N GLN A 86 7.30 -1.73 7.14
CA GLN A 86 6.66 -0.41 7.23
C GLN A 86 5.43 -0.37 6.32
N ASN A 87 4.42 0.42 6.71
CA ASN A 87 3.22 0.64 5.91
C ASN A 87 3.00 2.14 5.65
N PRO A 88 3.18 2.62 4.40
CA PRO A 88 3.02 4.04 4.07
C PRO A 88 1.55 4.47 3.84
N PHE A 89 0.58 3.56 3.96
CA PHE A 89 -0.82 3.76 3.55
C PHE A 89 -1.81 3.83 4.73
N VAL A 90 -1.36 4.24 5.92
CA VAL A 90 -2.19 4.34 7.14
C VAL A 90 -3.14 5.55 7.18
N GLY A 91 -3.09 6.44 6.19
CA GLY A 91 -3.98 7.60 6.08
C GLY A 91 -3.34 8.92 6.50
N VAL A 92 -4.19 9.90 6.79
CA VAL A 92 -3.77 11.28 7.09
C VAL A 92 -3.84 11.52 8.60
N ASP A 93 -2.70 11.87 9.20
CA ASP A 93 -2.60 12.22 10.62
C ASP A 93 -3.20 11.13 11.55
N PRO A 94 -2.55 9.94 11.62
CA PRO A 94 -2.97 8.88 12.54
C PRO A 94 -3.00 9.37 13.98
N HIS A 95 -4.14 9.21 14.65
CA HIS A 95 -4.34 9.75 16.00
C HIS A 95 -4.70 8.68 17.05
N LEU A 96 -5.10 7.49 16.61
CA LEU A 96 -5.31 6.34 17.50
C LEU A 96 -4.69 5.09 16.86
N ILE A 97 -3.81 4.42 17.58
CA ILE A 97 -3.17 3.17 17.17
C ILE A 97 -3.41 2.15 18.26
N GLU A 98 -4.07 1.05 17.90
CA GLU A 98 -4.29 -0.08 18.80
C GLU A 98 -3.53 -1.29 18.25
N VAL A 99 -2.66 -1.86 19.08
CA VAL A 99 -1.88 -3.05 18.73
C VAL A 99 -2.45 -4.23 19.49
N ALA A 100 -2.86 -5.26 18.76
CA ALA A 100 -3.33 -6.53 19.29
C ALA A 100 -2.42 -7.68 18.83
N ASP A 101 -2.82 -8.92 19.08
CA ASP A 101 -1.99 -10.10 18.80
C ASP A 101 -1.54 -10.17 17.34
N ASP A 102 -2.46 -10.38 16.39
CA ASP A 102 -2.18 -10.55 14.95
C ASP A 102 -2.39 -9.28 14.13
N ALA A 103 -2.95 -8.24 14.75
CA ALA A 103 -3.47 -7.07 14.04
C ALA A 103 -3.04 -5.76 14.68
N ILE A 104 -2.81 -4.76 13.83
CA ILE A 104 -2.67 -3.36 14.21
C ILE A 104 -3.84 -2.61 13.59
N PHE A 105 -4.53 -1.83 14.41
CA PHE A 105 -5.60 -0.95 13.99
C PHE A 105 -5.11 0.49 14.07
N VAL A 106 -5.28 1.22 12.97
CA VAL A 106 -4.90 2.63 12.90
C VAL A 106 -6.12 3.44 12.49
N LEU A 107 -6.46 4.43 13.30
CA LEU A 107 -7.49 5.42 13.01
C LEU A 107 -6.81 6.74 12.65
N ASP A 108 -7.24 7.31 11.55
CA ASP A 108 -6.74 8.58 11.05
C ASP A 108 -7.74 9.72 11.29
N ARG A 109 -7.31 10.96 11.09
CA ARG A 109 -8.13 12.15 11.38
C ARG A 109 -9.47 12.19 10.63
N GLU A 110 -9.61 11.47 9.53
CA GLU A 110 -10.85 11.38 8.75
C GLU A 110 -11.75 10.23 9.23
N ASN A 111 -11.42 9.59 10.35
CA ASN A 111 -12.10 8.41 10.90
C ASN A 111 -12.12 7.23 9.92
N PHE A 112 -11.06 7.06 9.13
CA PHE A 112 -10.79 5.79 8.47
C PHE A 112 -10.08 4.85 9.41
N LEU A 113 -10.69 3.69 9.64
CA LEU A 113 -10.05 2.59 10.35
C LEU A 113 -9.32 1.71 9.34
N THR A 114 -8.04 1.48 9.60
CA THR A 114 -7.19 0.59 8.81
C THR A 114 -6.78 -0.59 9.67
N ARG A 115 -7.01 -1.82 9.18
CA ARG A 115 -6.43 -3.03 9.78
C ARG A 115 -5.18 -3.45 9.02
N ILE A 116 -4.13 -3.74 9.77
CA ILE A 116 -2.83 -4.15 9.27
C ILE A 116 -2.45 -5.48 9.93
N GLU A 117 -1.90 -6.41 9.15
CA GLU A 117 -1.26 -7.61 9.69
C GLU A 117 0.04 -7.23 10.41
N ARG A 118 0.13 -7.63 11.68
CA ARG A 118 1.28 -7.28 12.52
C ARG A 118 2.60 -7.88 12.03
N ASP A 119 2.56 -9.06 11.41
CA ASP A 119 3.78 -9.80 11.07
C ASP A 119 4.52 -9.22 9.86
N ASN A 120 3.79 -8.61 8.93
CA ASN A 120 4.35 -8.20 7.64
C ASN A 120 3.96 -6.76 7.23
N GLY A 121 3.14 -6.07 8.03
CA GLY A 121 2.70 -4.71 7.75
C GLY A 121 1.68 -4.60 6.63
N ARG A 122 1.14 -5.71 6.12
CA ARG A 122 0.18 -5.71 5.02
C ARG A 122 -1.15 -5.12 5.46
N GLN A 123 -1.65 -4.14 4.73
CA GLN A 123 -3.01 -3.65 4.91
C GLN A 123 -4.01 -4.76 4.53
N VAL A 124 -4.90 -5.11 5.46
CA VAL A 124 -6.00 -6.04 5.22
C VAL A 124 -7.17 -5.30 4.60
N TRP A 125 -7.62 -4.23 5.25
CA TRP A 125 -8.70 -3.37 4.78
C TRP A 125 -8.58 -1.97 5.37
N ARG A 126 -9.30 -1.02 4.77
CA ARG A 126 -9.42 0.36 5.21
C ARG A 126 -10.79 0.89 4.84
N LEU A 127 -11.55 1.38 5.83
CA LEU A 127 -12.93 1.83 5.62
C LEU A 127 -13.27 3.03 6.53
N PRO A 128 -14.17 3.93 6.11
CA PRO A 128 -14.71 4.96 6.99
C PRO A 128 -15.61 4.31 8.03
N VAL A 129 -15.38 4.60 9.32
CA VAL A 129 -16.12 3.97 10.43
C VAL A 129 -17.01 4.94 11.22
N ALA A 130 -16.79 6.24 11.06
CA ALA A 130 -17.62 7.30 11.62
C ALA A 130 -17.47 8.58 10.78
N GLU A 131 -18.36 9.55 10.99
CA GLU A 131 -18.16 10.89 10.42
C GLU A 131 -16.94 11.56 11.06
N PRO A 132 -16.17 12.40 10.34
CA PRO A 132 -14.95 13.03 10.88
C PRO A 132 -15.17 13.89 12.14
N VAL A 133 -16.40 14.36 12.38
CA VAL A 133 -16.75 15.15 13.58
C VAL A 133 -16.96 14.30 14.83
N MET A 134 -17.17 12.99 14.67
CA MET A 134 -17.41 12.08 15.78
C MET A 134 -16.09 11.66 16.43
N GLU A 135 -16.06 11.66 17.75
CA GLU A 135 -14.91 11.19 18.52
C GLU A 135 -15.00 9.68 18.74
N ILE A 136 -13.96 8.97 18.30
CA ILE A 136 -13.77 7.54 18.58
C ILE A 136 -12.87 7.43 19.82
N LEU A 137 -13.43 6.89 20.90
CA LEU A 137 -12.80 6.84 22.21
C LEU A 137 -11.91 5.61 22.39
N ALA A 138 -12.25 4.50 21.72
CA ALA A 138 -11.52 3.24 21.87
C ALA A 138 -11.75 2.31 20.68
N ILE A 139 -10.73 1.49 20.41
CA ILE A 139 -10.77 0.32 19.54
C ILE A 139 -10.57 -0.90 20.44
N THR A 140 -11.42 -1.91 20.34
CA THR A 140 -11.25 -3.17 21.06
C THR A 140 -11.42 -4.33 20.11
N TYR A 141 -10.39 -5.16 19.97
CA TYR A 141 -10.40 -6.31 19.07
C TYR A 141 -10.45 -7.62 19.85
N LEU A 142 -11.37 -8.49 19.46
CA LEU A 142 -11.53 -9.84 20.01
C LEU A 142 -11.21 -10.87 18.90
N PRO A 143 -9.98 -11.42 18.85
CA PRO A 143 -9.56 -12.35 17.80
C PRO A 143 -10.41 -13.62 17.79
N ASP A 144 -10.75 -14.17 18.96
CA ASP A 144 -11.57 -15.39 19.10
C ASP A 144 -12.97 -15.28 18.46
N ARG A 145 -13.44 -14.05 18.23
CA ARG A 145 -14.75 -13.77 17.64
C ARG A 145 -14.67 -13.06 16.29
N GLU A 146 -13.46 -12.78 15.81
CA GLU A 146 -13.19 -11.96 14.63
C GLU A 146 -13.98 -10.63 14.65
N ARG A 147 -13.99 -9.95 15.79
CA ARG A 147 -14.77 -8.71 15.98
C ARG A 147 -13.93 -7.54 16.43
N VAL A 148 -14.19 -6.39 15.84
CA VAL A 148 -13.68 -5.10 16.27
C VAL A 148 -14.85 -4.27 16.81
N TYR A 149 -14.68 -3.74 18.02
CA TYR A 149 -15.63 -2.87 18.67
C TYR A 149 -15.04 -1.46 18.71
N LEU A 150 -15.82 -0.49 18.25
CA LEU A 150 -15.46 0.92 18.34
C LEU A 150 -16.43 1.60 19.29
N THR A 151 -15.89 2.28 20.30
CA THR A 151 -16.68 3.17 21.16
C THR A 151 -16.67 4.55 20.53
N VAL A 152 -17.80 4.99 20.03
CA VAL A 152 -17.96 6.28 19.35
C VAL A 152 -18.98 7.11 20.10
N GLY A 153 -18.51 8.13 20.84
CA GLY A 153 -19.35 8.88 21.77
C GLY A 153 -20.15 7.99 22.74
N GLY A 154 -21.47 7.95 22.57
CA GLY A 154 -22.41 7.16 23.39
C GLY A 154 -22.88 5.86 22.75
N GLU A 155 -22.12 5.31 21.80
CA GLU A 155 -22.49 4.11 21.06
C GLU A 155 -21.29 3.17 20.89
N ILE A 156 -21.59 1.89 20.71
CA ILE A 156 -20.64 0.87 20.32
C ILE A 156 -21.00 0.38 18.91
N LEU A 157 -20.08 0.56 17.98
CA LEU A 157 -20.16 -0.02 16.64
C LEU A 157 -19.39 -1.34 16.63
N VAL A 158 -19.89 -2.33 15.88
CA VAL A 158 -19.27 -3.66 15.78
C VAL A 158 -18.95 -3.95 14.32
N PHE A 159 -17.72 -4.34 14.06
CA PHE A 159 -17.20 -4.65 12.74
C PHE A 159 -16.65 -6.08 12.68
N ASP A 160 -16.78 -6.69 11.52
CA ASP A 160 -16.10 -7.94 11.16
C ASP A 160 -14.60 -7.67 10.96
N ALA A 161 -13.75 -8.41 11.64
CA ALA A 161 -12.31 -8.19 11.58
C ALA A 161 -11.66 -8.66 10.26
N GLY A 162 -12.30 -9.58 9.54
CA GLY A 162 -11.79 -10.14 8.29
C GLY A 162 -11.92 -9.16 7.13
N ASN A 163 -13.05 -8.47 7.03
CA ASN A 163 -13.38 -7.59 5.90
C ASN A 163 -13.67 -6.13 6.29
N GLY A 164 -13.80 -5.81 7.58
CA GLY A 164 -14.05 -4.46 8.07
C GLY A 164 -15.50 -3.99 7.94
N LEU A 165 -16.44 -4.87 7.53
CA LEU A 165 -17.85 -4.51 7.41
C LEU A 165 -18.49 -4.30 8.77
N GLN A 166 -19.31 -3.26 8.90
CA GLN A 166 -20.10 -3.05 10.11
C GLN A 166 -21.22 -4.09 10.19
N ILE A 167 -21.24 -4.86 11.28
CA ILE A 167 -22.21 -5.94 11.53
C ILE A 167 -23.14 -5.64 12.70
N GLY A 168 -22.90 -4.57 13.46
CA GLY A 168 -23.73 -4.22 14.59
C GLY A 168 -23.56 -2.77 15.06
N ARG A 169 -24.53 -2.34 15.88
CA ARG A 169 -24.55 -1.05 16.57
C ARG A 169 -25.38 -1.18 17.84
N GLN A 170 -24.85 -0.68 18.95
CA GLN A 170 -25.53 -0.64 20.24
C GLN A 170 -25.43 0.77 20.81
N ARG A 171 -26.56 1.37 21.17
CA ARG A 171 -26.58 2.65 21.89
C ARG A 171 -26.36 2.43 23.38
N LEU A 172 -25.48 3.21 23.99
CA LEU A 172 -25.27 3.23 25.43
C LEU A 172 -26.28 4.21 26.03
N GLU A 173 -27.44 3.68 26.41
CA GLU A 173 -28.44 4.46 27.12
C GLU A 173 -28.11 4.57 28.61
N ARG A 174 -28.32 5.74 29.19
CA ARG A 174 -28.18 5.98 30.62
C ARG A 174 -29.35 5.29 31.34
N ILE A 175 -29.08 4.20 32.05
CA ILE A 175 -30.06 3.62 32.98
C ILE A 175 -30.18 4.58 34.17
N ALA A 176 -31.35 5.23 34.31
CA ALA A 176 -31.64 6.07 35.46
C ALA A 176 -31.68 5.21 36.73
N GLY A 177 -30.90 5.59 37.75
CA GLY A 177 -30.79 4.84 39.00
C GLY A 177 -32.11 4.74 39.75
N THR A 178 -32.38 3.57 40.31
CA THR A 178 -33.47 3.34 41.26
C THR A 178 -33.28 4.26 42.47
N PRO A 179 -34.29 5.07 42.86
CA PRO A 179 -34.21 5.87 44.08
C PRO A 179 -34.01 4.96 45.31
N PRO A 180 -33.30 5.42 46.34
CA PRO A 180 -33.06 4.62 47.54
C PRO A 180 -34.39 4.24 48.20
N VAL A 181 -34.57 2.95 48.48
CA VAL A 181 -35.69 2.46 49.29
C VAL A 181 -35.28 2.59 50.75
N LEU A 182 -35.99 3.42 51.50
CA LEU A 182 -35.90 3.44 52.96
C LEU A 182 -36.37 2.09 53.50
N ALA A 183 -35.45 1.28 54.00
CA ALA A 183 -35.78 0.13 54.83
C ALA A 183 -36.29 0.67 56.18
N GLY A 184 -37.61 0.59 56.37
CA GLY A 184 -38.26 0.79 57.66
C GLY A 184 -38.20 -0.47 58.51
#